data_AF-A0A453K6G3-F1
#
_entry.id   AF-A0A453K6G3-F1
#
_cell.length_a   1.000
_cell.length_b   1.000
_cell.length_c   1.000
_cell.angle_alpha   90.00
_cell.angle_beta   90.00
_cell.angle_gamma   90.00
#
_symmetry.space_group_name_H-M   'P 1'
#
loop_
_entity.id
_entity.type
_entity.pdbx_description
1 polymer ?
#
loop_
_entity_poly.entity_id
_entity_poly.type
_entity_poly.pdbx_seq_one_letter_code
_entity_poly.pdbx_strand_id
1 'polypeptide(L)'
;MKDLIEMGVCRLNEVSFVVLDEADRMLDMGFEPEVRAILSQTSSVRQMVMFSATWPFAVHQLAQEFMDPNPIKVMFLCFHLS
;
A
#
# COMPACT_ATOMS: atom_id res chain seq x y z
N MET A 1 -6.14 -0.55 -14.15
CA MET A 1 -4.67 -0.32 -14.03
C MET A 1 -3.89 -1.56 -14.44
N LYS A 2 -4.24 -2.73 -13.89
CA LYS A 2 -3.69 -4.03 -14.30
C LYS A 2 -3.64 -4.21 -15.83
N ASP A 3 -4.74 -3.94 -16.52
CA ASP A 3 -4.79 -4.06 -17.99
C ASP A 3 -3.80 -3.14 -18.71
N LEU A 4 -3.58 -1.91 -18.20
CA LEU A 4 -2.63 -0.97 -18.80
C LEU A 4 -1.17 -1.41 -18.62
N ILE A 5 -0.89 -2.12 -17.53
CA ILE A 5 0.43 -2.70 -17.27
C ILE A 5 0.63 -3.95 -18.13
N GLU A 6 -0.39 -4.82 -18.21
CA GLU A 6 -0.36 -6.02 -19.06
C GLU A 6 -0.24 -5.68 -20.56
N MET A 7 -0.86 -4.59 -21.00
CA MET A 7 -0.72 -4.05 -22.36
C MET A 7 0.63 -3.35 -22.60
N GLY A 8 1.48 -3.20 -21.58
CA GLY A 8 2.79 -2.54 -21.67
C GLY A 8 2.74 -1.03 -21.86
N VAL A 9 1.55 -0.42 -21.72
CA VAL A 9 1.30 1.03 -21.88
C VAL A 9 1.73 1.80 -20.62
N CYS A 10 1.68 1.14 -19.46
CA CYS A 10 2.10 1.71 -18.17
C CYS A 10 3.23 0.86 -17.57
N ARG A 11 4.39 1.47 -17.32
CA ARG A 11 5.54 0.82 -16.66
C ARG A 11 5.72 1.41 -15.29
N LEU A 12 5.74 0.56 -14.26
CA LEU A 12 5.88 0.98 -12.87
C LEU A 12 7.29 0.76 -12.31
N ASN A 13 8.18 0.15 -13.08
CA ASN A 13 9.56 -0.18 -12.66
C ASN A 13 10.40 1.06 -12.32
N GLU A 14 10.08 2.24 -12.86
CA GLU A 14 10.76 3.51 -12.57
C GLU A 14 10.04 4.36 -11.50
N VAL A 15 8.94 3.86 -10.93
CA VAL A 15 8.20 4.57 -9.88
C VAL A 15 9.00 4.55 -8.59
N SER A 16 9.50 5.73 -8.20
CA SER A 16 10.28 5.94 -6.98
C SER A 16 9.45 6.35 -5.76
N PHE A 17 8.16 6.65 -5.94
CA PHE A 17 7.26 7.09 -4.87
C PHE A 17 5.87 6.48 -5.01
N VAL A 18 5.35 5.91 -3.92
CA VAL A 18 4.03 5.27 -3.86
C VAL A 18 3.25 5.78 -2.66
N VAL A 19 1.98 6.11 -2.88
CA VAL A 19 1.03 6.42 -1.79
C VAL A 19 -0.11 5.41 -1.86
N LEU A 20 -0.37 4.76 -0.73
CA LEU A 20 -1.49 3.85 -0.55
C LEU A 20 -2.47 4.47 0.45
N ASP A 21 -3.60 4.98 -0.03
CA ASP A 21 -4.62 5.63 0.79
C ASP A 21 -5.79 4.70 1.13
N GLU A 22 -6.43 4.87 2.28
CA GLU A 22 -7.47 3.98 2.81
C GLU A 22 -7.11 2.47 2.72
N ALA A 23 -5.88 2.13 3.14
CA ALA A 23 -5.33 0.78 2.97
C ALA A 23 -6.19 -0.31 3.60
N ASP A 24 -6.67 -0.11 4.84
CA ASP A 24 -7.62 -0.99 5.51
C ASP A 24 -8.89 -1.23 4.67
N ARG A 25 -9.51 -0.15 4.19
CA ARG A 25 -10.72 -0.25 3.37
C ARG A 25 -10.49 -1.01 2.06
N MET A 26 -9.36 -0.81 1.39
CA MET A 26 -9.03 -1.55 0.17
C MET A 26 -8.93 -3.05 0.43
N LEU A 27 -8.29 -3.44 1.54
CA LEU A 27 -8.20 -4.86 1.91
C LEU A 27 -9.57 -5.44 2.29
N ASP A 28 -10.39 -4.68 3.02
CA ASP A 28 -11.77 -5.07 3.38
C ASP A 28 -12.67 -5.25 2.14
N MET A 29 -12.44 -4.47 1.08
CA MET A 29 -13.13 -4.59 -0.20
C MET A 29 -12.65 -5.77 -1.06
N GLY A 30 -11.63 -6.51 -0.60
CA GLY A 30 -11.07 -7.64 -1.33
C GLY A 30 -10.06 -7.27 -2.41
N PHE A 31 -9.57 -6.03 -2.45
CA PHE A 31 -8.55 -5.59 -3.42
C PHE A 31 -7.11 -5.98 -3.06
N GLU A 32 -6.93 -6.78 -2.01
CA GLU A 32 -5.61 -7.22 -1.58
C GLU A 32 -4.76 -7.83 -2.72
N PRO A 33 -5.28 -8.78 -3.55
CA PRO A 33 -4.50 -9.37 -4.62
C PRO A 33 -4.04 -8.33 -5.65
N GLU A 34 -4.90 -7.39 -6.01
CA GLU A 34 -4.60 -6.33 -6.98
C GLU A 34 -3.58 -5.34 -6.44
N VAL A 35 -3.71 -4.92 -5.18
CA VAL A 35 -2.74 -4.02 -4.52
C VAL A 35 -1.36 -4.66 -4.48
N ARG A 36 -1.27 -5.94 -4.07
CA ARG A 36 0.00 -6.69 -4.06
C ARG A 36 0.60 -6.82 -5.45
N ALA A 37 -0.23 -7.09 -6.46
CA ALA A 37 0.23 -7.20 -7.85
C ALA A 37 0.79 -5.88 -8.39
N ILE A 38 0.20 -4.74 -8.05
CA ILE A 38 0.69 -3.41 -8.45
C ILE A 38 1.99 -3.07 -7.71
N LEU A 39 2.02 -3.27 -6.39
CA LEU A 39 3.20 -2.98 -5.56
C LEU A 39 4.41 -3.85 -5.91
N SER A 40 4.18 -5.10 -6.33
CA SER A 40 5.24 -6.01 -6.80
C SER A 40 5.86 -5.59 -8.13
N GLN A 41 5.15 -4.79 -8.92
CA GLN A 41 5.63 -4.32 -10.22
C GLN A 41 6.33 -2.97 -10.15
N THR A 42 6.35 -2.34 -8.98
CA THR A 42 6.98 -1.02 -8.80
C THR A 42 8.39 -1.16 -8.23
N SER A 43 9.25 -0.14 -8.41
CA SER A 43 10.68 -0.23 -8.05
C SER A 43 10.89 -0.78 -6.63
N SER A 44 11.92 -1.62 -6.44
CA SER A 44 12.34 -2.06 -5.11
C SER A 44 12.99 -0.94 -4.30
N VAL A 45 13.61 0.03 -4.99
CA VAL A 45 14.12 1.26 -4.41
C VAL A 45 13.05 2.33 -4.59
N ARG A 46 12.19 2.48 -3.59
CA ARG A 46 11.11 3.47 -3.57
C ARG A 46 10.82 3.95 -2.16
N GLN A 47 10.28 5.17 -2.05
CA GLN A 47 9.64 5.63 -0.84
C GLN A 47 8.14 5.31 -0.91
N MET A 48 7.61 4.70 0.15
CA MET A 48 6.18 4.37 0.25
C MET A 48 5.56 5.08 1.45
N VAL A 49 4.37 5.64 1.24
CA VAL A 49 3.52 6.21 2.29
C VAL A 49 2.20 5.45 2.30
N MET A 50 1.69 5.09 3.48
CA MET A 50 0.41 4.40 3.63
C MET A 50 -0.44 5.10 4.68
N PHE A 51 -1.69 5.34 4.31
CA PHE A 51 -2.73 5.89 5.19
C PHE A 51 -3.77 4.80 5.46
N SER A 52 -4.13 4.64 6.72
CA SER A 52 -5.09 3.64 7.19
C SER A 52 -5.74 4.15 8.46
N ALA A 53 -7.07 4.03 8.58
CA ALA A 53 -7.79 4.46 9.78
C ALA A 53 -7.65 3.44 10.91
N THR A 54 -7.55 2.17 10.54
CA THR A 54 -7.36 1.02 11.43
C THR A 54 -6.03 0.32 11.13
N TRP A 55 -5.61 -0.61 12.01
CA TRP A 55 -4.34 -1.33 11.85
C TRP A 55 -4.50 -2.85 12.06
N PRO A 56 -5.33 -3.53 11.25
CA PRO A 56 -5.48 -4.99 11.33
C PRO A 56 -4.23 -5.73 10.85
N PHE A 57 -4.18 -7.04 11.11
CA PHE A 57 -3.06 -7.90 10.74
C PHE A 57 -2.71 -7.83 9.23
N ALA A 58 -3.71 -7.79 8.35
CA ALA A 58 -3.51 -7.71 6.90
C ALA A 58 -2.78 -6.42 6.48
N VAL A 59 -3.17 -5.26 7.03
CA VAL A 59 -2.50 -3.97 6.77
C VAL A 59 -1.07 -4.00 7.33
N HIS A 60 -0.87 -4.56 8.52
CA HIS A 60 0.46 -4.74 9.10
C HIS A 60 1.36 -5.62 8.21
N GLN A 61 0.85 -6.74 7.70
CA GLN A 61 1.59 -7.62 6.78
C GLN A 61 1.94 -6.90 5.47
N LEU A 62 0.99 -6.15 4.90
CA LEU A 62 1.23 -5.37 3.69
C LEU A 62 2.36 -4.35 3.91
N ALA A 63 2.37 -3.66 5.05
CA ALA A 63 3.44 -2.74 5.40
C ALA A 63 4.80 -3.44 5.50
N GLN A 64 4.87 -4.59 6.19
CA GLN A 64 6.12 -5.34 6.36
C GLN A 64 6.69 -5.87 5.04
N GLU A 65 5.84 -6.16 4.06
CA GLU A 65 6.26 -6.72 2.78
C GLU A 65 6.73 -5.67 1.78
N PHE A 66 6.10 -4.48 1.77
CA PHE A 66 6.31 -3.49 0.71
C PHE A 66 6.94 -2.17 1.14
N MET A 67 7.00 -1.87 2.44
CA MET A 67 7.65 -0.66 2.95
C MET A 67 9.10 -0.93 3.35
N ASP A 68 9.82 0.15 3.65
CA ASP A 68 11.14 0.07 4.27
C ASP A 68 11.08 -0.79 5.55
N PRO A 69 12.12 -1.60 5.87
CA PRO A 69 12.17 -2.39 7.10
C PRO A 69 12.00 -1.57 8.40
N ASN A 70 12.29 -0.27 8.36
CA ASN A 70 12.17 0.65 9.49
C ASN A 70 11.22 1.82 9.16
N PRO A 71 9.91 1.58 8.96
CA PRO A 71 8.98 2.64 8.61
C PRO A 71 8.66 3.52 9.83
N ILE A 72 8.52 4.82 9.61
CA ILE A 72 8.03 5.73 10.65
C ILE A 72 6.51 5.60 10.74
N LYS A 73 6.02 4.95 11.81
CA LYS A 73 4.59 4.85 12.09
C LYS A 73 4.13 6.05 12.92
N VAL A 74 3.30 6.90 12.33
CA VAL A 74 2.61 7.98 13.05
C VAL A 74 1.18 7.53 13.34
N MET A 75 0.80 7.46 14.61
CA MET A 75 -0.55 7.09 15.02
C MET A 75 -1.25 8.29 15.65
N PHE A 76 -2.32 8.73 15.01
CA PHE A 76 -3.27 9.65 15.63
C PHE A 76 -4.31 8.79 16.36
N LEU A 77 -4.32 8.86 17.68
CA LEU A 77 -5.38 8.24 18.47
C LEU A 77 -6.70 8.94 18.15
N CYS A 78 -7.55 8.27 17.37
CA CYS A 78 -8.96 8.62 17.33
C CYS A 78 -9.54 8.15 18.67
N PHE A 79 -9.63 9.06 19.65
CA PHE A 79 -10.55 8.87 20.77
C PHE A 79 -11.95 8.77 20.15
N HIS A 80 -12.49 7.55 20.08
CA HIS A 80 -13.94 7.42 19.96
C HIS A 80 -14.50 8.15 21.18
N LEU A 81 -15.12 9.31 20.94
CA LEU A 81 -16.04 9.90 21.91
C LEU A 81 -17.04 8.80 22.26
N SER A 82 -17.18 8.62 23.56
CA SER A 82 -18.02 7.62 24.24
C SER A 82 -19.46 7.62 23.76
#